data_AF-A0A368XLU8-F1
#
_entry.id   AF-A0A368XLU8-F1
#
_cell.length_a   1.000
_cell.length_b   1.000
_cell.length_c   1.000
_cell.angle_alpha   90.00
_cell.angle_beta   90.00
_cell.angle_gamma   90.00
#
_symmetry.space_group_name_H-M   'P 1'
#
loop_
_entity.id
_entity.type
_entity.pdbx_description
1 polymer ?
#
loop_
_entity_poly.entity_id
_entity_poly.type
_entity_poly.pdbx_seq_one_letter_code
_entity_poly.pdbx_strand_id
1 'polypeptide(L)'
;MPSATPSHAQERVGLGLVLTALQLLVYFAFVAACCFDPGFASGAATRSGVPYAFLSGLAVIATGVVLTVVYVVLTNRKEALK
;
A
#
# COMPACT_ATOMS: atom_id res chain seq x y z
N MET A 1 12.76 -22.95 29.39
CA MET A 1 12.48 -21.62 28.78
C MET A 1 12.96 -21.67 27.35
N PRO A 2 12.08 -21.71 26.33
CA PRO A 2 12.52 -21.69 24.95
C PRO A 2 13.00 -20.27 24.59
N SER A 3 14.30 -20.16 24.30
CA SER A 3 14.95 -18.98 23.77
C SER A 3 14.42 -18.71 22.36
N ALA A 4 13.50 -17.75 22.23
CA ALA A 4 13.00 -17.27 20.95
C ALA A 4 14.18 -16.77 20.11
N THR A 5 14.49 -17.50 19.03
CA THR A 5 15.57 -17.18 18.12
C THR A 5 15.26 -15.85 17.41
N PRO A 6 16.13 -14.82 17.50
CA PRO A 6 15.84 -13.46 17.05
C PRO A 6 15.64 -13.30 15.53
N SER A 7 15.96 -14.30 14.71
CA SER A 7 15.93 -14.17 13.25
C SER A 7 14.52 -14.02 12.67
N HIS A 8 13.51 -14.66 13.26
CA HIS A 8 12.15 -14.72 12.69
C HIS A 8 11.35 -13.44 12.93
N ALA A 9 11.51 -12.81 14.10
CA ALA A 9 10.87 -11.54 14.38
C ALA A 9 11.44 -10.44 13.47
N GLN A 10 12.75 -10.46 13.24
CA GLN A 10 13.45 -9.46 12.43
C GLN A 10 13.06 -9.52 10.94
N GLU A 11 12.81 -10.73 10.40
CA GLU A 11 12.37 -10.90 9.00
C GLU A 11 10.95 -10.36 8.75
N ARG A 12 10.02 -10.58 9.69
CA ARG A 12 8.64 -10.04 9.61
C ARG A 12 8.62 -8.52 9.72
N VAL A 13 9.46 -7.98 10.61
CA VAL A 13 9.64 -6.52 10.76
C VAL A 13 10.20 -5.92 9.46
N GLY A 14 11.19 -6.56 8.84
CA GLY A 14 11.76 -6.09 7.57
C GLY A 14 10.73 -6.07 6.43
N LEU A 15 9.95 -7.14 6.28
CA LEU A 15 8.93 -7.24 5.22
C LEU A 15 7.80 -6.22 5.43
N GLY A 16 7.34 -6.04 6.68
CA GLY A 16 6.36 -5.01 7.03
C GLY A 16 6.88 -3.58 6.76
N LEU A 17 8.16 -3.32 7.06
CA LEU A 17 8.80 -2.03 6.81
C LEU A 17 8.85 -1.69 5.31
N VAL A 18 9.24 -2.66 4.47
CA VAL A 18 9.31 -2.49 3.01
C VAL A 18 7.92 -2.20 2.43
N LEU A 19 6.90 -2.95 2.85
CA LEU A 19 5.54 -2.73 2.37
C LEU A 19 4.98 -1.37 2.83
N THR A 20 5.30 -0.95 4.04
CA THR A 20 4.92 0.38 4.54
C THR A 20 5.61 1.49 3.74
N ALA A 21 6.90 1.34 3.44
CA ALA A 21 7.63 2.28 2.60
C ALA A 21 7.04 2.37 1.18
N LEU A 22 6.67 1.21 0.60
CA LEU A 22 6.00 1.17 -0.70
C LEU A 22 4.64 1.87 -0.67
N GLN A 23 3.85 1.66 0.38
CA GLN A 23 2.55 2.33 0.56
C GLN A 23 2.71 3.85 0.71
N LEU A 24 3.70 4.31 1.46
CA LEU A 24 4.01 5.74 1.58
C LEU A 24 4.39 6.34 0.23
N LEU A 25 5.20 5.64 -0.57
CA LEU A 25 5.60 6.10 -1.89
C LEU A 25 4.39 6.25 -2.82
N VAL A 26 3.49 5.27 -2.85
CA VAL A 26 2.23 5.33 -3.62
C VAL A 26 1.33 6.48 -3.14
N TYR A 27 1.22 6.67 -1.82
CA TYR A 27 0.43 7.76 -1.25
C TYR A 27 1.00 9.13 -1.61
N PHE A 28 2.31 9.34 -1.45
CA PHE A 28 2.96 10.61 -1.81
C PHE A 28 2.91 10.87 -3.32
N ALA A 29 3.01 9.83 -4.17
CA ALA A 29 2.83 9.97 -5.60
C ALA A 29 1.41 10.44 -5.96
N PHE A 30 0.38 9.94 -5.27
CA PHE A 30 -0.99 10.42 -5.43
C PHE A 30 -1.17 11.87 -4.96
N VAL A 31 -0.60 12.23 -3.80
CA VAL A 31 -0.62 13.62 -3.32
C VAL A 31 0.07 14.55 -4.31
N ALA A 32 1.24 14.15 -4.84
CA ALA A 32 1.95 14.92 -5.86
C ALA A 32 1.12 15.06 -7.15
N ALA A 33 0.50 13.98 -7.64
CA ALA A 33 -0.39 14.04 -8.80
C ALA A 33 -1.57 15.00 -8.59
N CYS A 34 -2.18 15.01 -7.41
CA CYS A 34 -3.27 15.92 -7.08
C CYS A 34 -2.81 17.38 -6.93
N CYS A 35 -1.60 17.64 -6.43
CA CYS A 35 -1.10 19.01 -6.19
C CYS A 35 -0.44 19.65 -7.41
N PHE A 36 0.25 18.86 -8.25
CA PHE A 36 1.01 19.37 -9.40
C PHE A 36 0.23 19.33 -10.71
N ASP A 37 -0.87 18.58 -10.79
CA ASP A 37 -1.79 18.60 -11.93
C ASP A 37 -3.13 19.24 -11.52
N PRO A 38 -3.27 20.58 -11.67
CA PRO A 38 -4.50 21.28 -11.33
C PRO A 38 -5.69 20.81 -12.20
N GLY A 39 -5.46 20.28 -13.40
CA GLY A 39 -6.51 19.70 -14.25
C GLY A 39 -7.12 18.45 -13.63
N PHE A 40 -6.30 17.67 -12.92
CA PHE A 40 -6.70 16.48 -12.19
C PHE A 40 -7.65 16.76 -11.01
N ALA A 41 -7.50 17.92 -10.37
CA ALA A 41 -8.29 18.32 -9.21
C ALA A 41 -9.52 19.19 -9.57
N SER A 42 -9.43 20.05 -10.59
CA SER A 42 -10.40 21.14 -10.80
C SER A 42 -11.38 20.97 -11.96
N GLY A 43 -11.19 20.00 -12.87
CA GLY A 43 -12.09 19.91 -14.03
C GLY A 43 -12.11 18.60 -14.80
N ALA A 44 -11.14 17.70 -14.57
CA ALA A 44 -11.18 16.39 -15.18
C ALA A 44 -12.17 15.50 -14.39
N ALA A 45 -13.42 15.50 -14.85
CA ALA A 45 -14.39 14.47 -14.50
C ALA A 45 -14.38 13.41 -15.60
N THR A 46 -14.53 12.15 -15.21
CA THR A 46 -14.89 11.10 -16.16
C THR A 46 -16.20 11.47 -16.86
N ARG A 47 -16.47 10.84 -18.02
CA ARG A 47 -17.72 11.05 -18.77
C ARG A 47 -19.00 10.81 -17.94
N SER A 48 -18.86 10.14 -16.79
CA SER A 48 -19.92 9.85 -15.81
C SER A 48 -20.03 10.88 -14.66
N GLY A 49 -19.25 11.98 -14.68
CA GLY A 49 -19.29 13.03 -13.67
C GLY A 49 -18.44 12.79 -12.42
N VAL A 50 -17.71 11.66 -12.34
CA VAL A 50 -16.85 11.33 -11.19
C VAL A 50 -15.47 11.99 -11.36
N PRO A 51 -14.97 12.79 -10.39
CA PRO A 51 -13.64 13.38 -10.45
C PRO A 51 -12.54 12.32 -10.50
N TYR A 52 -11.51 12.51 -11.34
CA TYR A 52 -10.38 11.57 -11.38
C TYR A 52 -9.66 11.45 -10.04
N ALA A 53 -9.58 12.54 -9.26
CA ALA A 53 -9.03 12.53 -7.91
C ALA A 53 -9.73 11.52 -6.97
N PHE A 54 -11.04 11.31 -7.14
CA PHE A 54 -11.79 10.33 -6.36
C PHE A 54 -11.40 8.89 -6.75
N LEU A 55 -11.30 8.62 -8.05
CA LEU A 55 -10.90 7.30 -8.57
C LEU A 55 -9.47 6.94 -8.20
N SER A 56 -8.53 7.89 -8.31
CA SER A 56 -7.15 7.65 -7.91
C SER A 56 -6.99 7.53 -6.39
N GLY A 57 -7.76 8.28 -5.59
CA GLY A 57 -7.82 8.07 -4.14
C GLY A 57 -8.31 6.67 -3.77
N LEU A 58 -9.36 6.19 -4.45
CA LEU A 58 -9.85 4.82 -4.30
C LEU A 58 -8.79 3.79 -4.70
N ALA A 59 -8.05 4.04 -5.79
CA ALA A 59 -6.97 3.16 -6.23
C ALA A 59 -5.82 3.07 -5.21
N VAL A 60 -5.48 4.17 -4.53
CA VAL A 60 -4.47 4.17 -3.45
C VAL A 60 -4.93 3.32 -2.25
N ILE A 61 -6.19 3.45 -1.86
CA ILE A 61 -6.77 2.63 -0.78
C ILE A 61 -6.76 1.14 -1.19
N ALA A 62 -7.22 0.83 -2.40
CA ALA A 62 -7.20 -0.53 -2.94
C ALA A 62 -5.79 -1.11 -2.95
N THR A 63 -4.79 -0.31 -3.34
CA THR A 63 -3.38 -0.69 -3.31
C THR A 63 -2.94 -1.06 -1.88
N GLY A 64 -3.28 -0.24 -0.88
CA GLY A 64 -2.96 -0.53 0.52
C GLY A 64 -3.59 -1.82 1.04
N VAL A 65 -4.84 -2.11 0.64
CA VAL A 65 -5.50 -3.38 0.96
C VAL A 65 -4.76 -4.55 0.32
N VAL A 66 -4.39 -4.44 -0.97
CA VAL A 66 -3.64 -5.48 -1.68
C VAL A 66 -2.29 -5.75 -1.00
N LEU A 67 -1.53 -4.71 -0.65
CA LEU A 67 -0.25 -4.86 0.04
C LEU A 67 -0.42 -5.57 1.40
N THR A 68 -1.49 -5.25 2.13
CA THR A 68 -1.81 -5.89 3.41
C THR A 68 -2.16 -7.36 3.23
N VAL A 69 -2.98 -7.70 2.24
CA VAL A 69 -3.30 -9.09 1.90
C VAL A 69 -2.06 -9.86 1.51
N VAL A 70 -1.18 -9.27 0.68
CA VAL A 70 0.10 -9.87 0.29
C VAL A 70 0.98 -10.13 1.50
N TYR A 71 1.09 -9.17 2.43
CA TYR A 71 1.82 -9.36 3.69
C TYR A 71 1.31 -10.57 4.47
N VAL A 72 0.00 -10.64 4.69
CA VAL A 72 -0.65 -11.70 5.48
C VAL A 72 -0.47 -13.06 4.80
N VAL A 73 -0.69 -13.14 3.49
CA VAL A 73 -0.52 -14.40 2.73
C VAL A 73 0.93 -14.86 2.74
N LEU A 74 1.90 -13.97 2.50
CA LEU A 74 3.32 -14.35 2.51
C LEU A 74 3.79 -14.77 3.90
N THR A 75 3.33 -14.08 4.94
CA THR A 75 3.64 -14.43 6.33
C THR A 75 3.04 -15.78 6.68
N ASN A 76 1.77 -16.02 6.35
CA ASN A 76 1.10 -17.29 6.63
C ASN A 76 1.66 -18.48 5.81
N ARG A 77 2.05 -18.26 4.55
CA ARG A 77 2.67 -19.33 3.73
C ARG A 77 4.03 -19.75 4.27
N LYS A 78 4.82 -18.82 4.81
CA LYS A 78 6.09 -19.14 5.47
C LYS A 78 5.89 -19.93 6.77
N GLU A 79 4.81 -19.66 7.49
CA GLU A 79 4.43 -20.45 8.69
C GLU A 79 3.94 -21.85 8.32
N ALA A 80 3.21 -22.01 7.21
CA ALA A 80 2.58 -23.28 6.81
C ALA A 80 3.51 -24.25 6.05
N LEU A 81 4.62 -23.78 5.49
CA LEU A 81 5.67 -24.61 4.87
C LEU A 81 6.66 -25.19 5.90
N LYS A 82 6.41 -24.97 7.19
CA LYS A 82 7.20 -25.41 8.33
C LYS A 82 6.46 -26.52 9.07
#